data_AF-A0A1V5KG33-F1
#
_entry.id   AF-A0A1V5KG33-F1
#
_cell.length_a   1.000
_cell.length_b   1.000
_cell.length_c   1.000
_cell.angle_alpha   90.00
_cell.angle_beta   90.00
_cell.angle_gamma   90.00
#
_symmetry.space_group_name_H-M   'P 1'
#
loop_
_entity.id
_entity.type
_entity.pdbx_description
1 polymer ?
#
loop_
_entity_poly.entity_id
_entity_poly.type
_entity_poly.pdbx_seq_one_letter_code
_entity_poly.pdbx_strand_id
1 'polypeptide(L)'
;MPAENVRTAAGCVDDFLVDIKDMNPDVYRRYTGRDNARVLENLPLLLNAVGPARVVLRVPLIPGFNASEDVKKSAEALGALGVAKFDFFTYKVV
;
A
#
# COMPACT_ATOMS: atom_id res chain seq x y z
N MET A 1 -9.82 -0.12 6.34
CA MET A 1 -11.07 -0.09 5.55
C MET A 1 -11.72 -1.47 5.65
N PRO A 2 -13.04 -1.57 5.86
CA PRO A 2 -13.76 -2.83 5.72
C PRO A 2 -13.67 -3.37 4.29
N ALA A 3 -13.60 -4.68 4.11
CA ALA A 3 -13.47 -5.31 2.80
C ALA A 3 -14.68 -5.07 1.87
N GLU A 4 -15.88 -4.86 2.43
CA GLU A 4 -17.08 -4.50 1.67
C GLU A 4 -16.91 -3.18 0.92
N ASN A 5 -16.29 -2.17 1.55
CA ASN A 5 -16.05 -0.87 0.92
C ASN A 5 -15.07 -0.99 -0.24
N VAL A 6 -14.09 -1.89 -0.15
CA VAL A 6 -13.18 -2.17 -1.26
C VAL A 6 -13.93 -2.78 -2.44
N ARG A 7 -14.82 -3.74 -2.18
CA ARG A 7 -15.65 -4.36 -3.23
C ARG A 7 -16.59 -3.35 -3.88
N THR A 8 -17.23 -2.51 -3.09
CA THR A 8 -18.10 -1.44 -3.61
C THR A 8 -17.31 -0.49 -4.49
N ALA A 9 -16.15 -0.01 -4.03
CA ALA A 9 -15.30 0.88 -4.82
C ALA A 9 -14.80 0.21 -6.11
N ALA A 10 -14.37 -1.06 -6.04
CA ALA A 10 -13.92 -1.82 -7.21
C ALA A 10 -14.98 -1.91 -8.32
N GLY A 11 -16.27 -1.84 -7.97
CA GLY A 11 -17.38 -1.87 -8.93
C GLY A 11 -17.71 -0.53 -9.60
N CYS A 12 -17.16 0.60 -9.11
CA CYS A 12 -17.54 1.93 -9.60
C CYS A 12 -16.38 2.92 -9.82
N VAL A 13 -15.13 2.54 -9.50
CA VAL A 13 -13.93 3.38 -9.66
C VAL A 13 -13.04 2.80 -10.73
N ASP A 14 -12.57 3.63 -11.66
CA ASP A 14 -11.72 3.23 -12.79
C ASP A 14 -10.29 2.90 -12.37
N ASP A 15 -9.62 3.76 -11.61
CA ASP A 15 -8.21 3.57 -11.20
C ASP A 15 -8.03 3.84 -9.71
N PHE A 16 -7.07 3.13 -9.10
CA PHE A 16 -6.80 3.19 -7.68
C PHE A 16 -5.39 3.66 -7.40
N LEU A 17 -5.28 4.72 -6.60
CA LEU A 17 -4.04 5.07 -5.90
C LEU A 17 -4.14 4.53 -4.48
N VAL A 18 -3.26 3.59 -4.13
CA VAL A 18 -3.25 2.97 -2.80
C VAL A 18 -1.96 3.36 -2.09
N ASP A 19 -2.07 3.93 -0.91
CA ASP A 19 -0.93 4.31 -0.09
C ASP A 19 -0.55 3.16 0.86
N ILE A 20 0.69 2.65 0.77
CA ILE A 20 1.25 1.65 1.70
C ILE A 20 2.46 2.26 2.36
N LYS A 21 2.37 2.49 3.67
CA LYS A 21 3.39 3.23 4.42
C LYS A 21 4.64 2.42 4.67
N ASP A 22 4.49 1.14 5.00
CA ASP A 22 5.58 0.18 5.11
C ASP A 22 4.99 -1.25 5.20
N MET A 23 5.71 -2.26 4.70
CA MET A 23 5.33 -3.67 4.88
C MET A 23 5.83 -4.25 6.20
N ASN A 24 6.81 -3.61 6.83
CA ASN A 24 7.20 -3.93 8.20
C ASN A 24 6.10 -3.48 9.18
N PRO A 25 5.46 -4.41 9.93
CA PRO A 25 4.36 -4.08 10.82
C PRO A 25 4.76 -3.12 11.96
N ASP A 26 6.01 -3.17 12.43
CA ASP A 26 6.48 -2.28 13.50
C ASP A 26 6.65 -0.83 13.02
N VAL A 27 7.21 -0.65 11.82
CA VAL A 27 7.32 0.68 11.18
C VAL A 27 5.92 1.23 10.87
N TYR A 28 5.06 0.39 10.27
CA TYR A 28 3.69 0.76 9.96
C TYR A 28 2.91 1.19 11.21
N ARG A 29 3.04 0.43 12.31
CA ARG A 29 2.40 0.75 13.58
C ARG A 29 2.97 1.99 14.24
N ARG A 30 4.29 2.19 14.24
CA ARG A 30 4.90 3.43 14.75
C ARG A 30 4.38 4.66 14.01
N TYR A 31 4.22 4.58 12.70
CA TYR A 31 3.79 5.71 11.88
C TYR A 31 2.27 5.94 11.95
N THR A 32 1.46 4.89 11.80
CA THR A 32 0.00 5.01 11.67
C THR A 32 -0.78 4.83 12.96
N GLY A 33 -0.14 4.31 14.02
CA GLY A 33 -0.80 3.86 15.24
C GLY A 33 -1.64 2.59 15.09
N ARG A 34 -1.55 1.89 13.95
CA ARG A 34 -2.39 0.72 13.61
C ARG A 34 -1.55 -0.44 13.07
N ASP A 35 -2.10 -1.64 13.14
CA ASP A 35 -1.53 -2.83 12.51
C ASP A 35 -1.83 -2.87 10.99
N ASN A 36 -0.97 -3.54 10.21
CA ASN A 36 -1.09 -3.62 8.75
C ASN A 36 -1.94 -4.82 8.25
N ALA A 37 -2.54 -5.65 9.10
CA ALA A 37 -3.36 -6.79 8.68
C ALA A 37 -4.47 -6.42 7.70
N ARG A 38 -5.13 -5.27 7.90
CA ARG A 38 -6.17 -4.79 6.96
C ARG A 38 -5.62 -4.44 5.59
N VAL A 39 -4.36 -4.05 5.49
CA VAL A 39 -3.69 -3.82 4.20
C VAL A 39 -3.46 -5.16 3.50
N LEU A 40 -2.94 -6.15 4.23
CA LEU A 40 -2.66 -7.49 3.73
C LEU A 40 -3.93 -8.23 3.27
N GLU A 41 -5.07 -7.97 3.91
CA GLU A 41 -6.37 -8.51 3.51
C GLU A 41 -6.95 -7.80 2.25
N ASN A 42 -6.93 -6.47 2.24
CA ASN A 42 -7.64 -5.69 1.22
C ASN A 42 -6.90 -5.60 -0.12
N LEU A 43 -5.57 -5.55 -0.11
CA LEU A 43 -4.81 -5.37 -1.34
C LEU A 43 -5.00 -6.54 -2.33
N PRO A 44 -4.88 -7.82 -1.93
CA PRO A 44 -5.15 -8.94 -2.84
C PRO A 44 -6.60 -8.94 -3.35
N LEU A 45 -7.56 -8.59 -2.49
CA LEU A 45 -8.97 -8.47 -2.87
C LEU A 45 -9.16 -7.42 -3.97
N LEU A 46 -8.56 -6.23 -3.82
CA LEU A 46 -8.63 -5.18 -4.83
C LEU A 46 -7.96 -5.63 -6.13
N LEU A 47 -6.73 -6.15 -6.07
CA LEU A 47 -5.99 -6.61 -7.24
C LEU A 47 -6.75 -7.68 -8.02
N ASN A 48 -7.40 -8.63 -7.32
CA ASN A 48 -8.22 -9.65 -7.96
C ASN A 48 -9.50 -9.09 -8.59
N ALA A 49 -10.09 -8.05 -7.99
CA ALA A 49 -11.34 -7.47 -8.46
C ALA A 49 -11.15 -6.57 -9.69
N VAL A 50 -10.08 -5.76 -9.72
CA VAL A 50 -9.88 -4.75 -10.79
C VAL A 50 -8.70 -5.06 -11.71
N GLY A 51 -7.82 -5.97 -11.33
CA GLY A 51 -6.59 -6.28 -12.04
C GLY A 51 -5.43 -5.31 -11.70
N PRO A 52 -4.17 -5.80 -11.71
CA PRO A 52 -3.02 -5.01 -11.28
C PRO A 52 -2.71 -3.80 -12.16
N ALA A 53 -3.22 -3.77 -13.39
CA ALA A 53 -3.04 -2.65 -14.31
C ALA A 53 -3.77 -1.36 -13.86
N ARG A 54 -4.81 -1.49 -13.03
CA ARG A 54 -5.66 -0.38 -12.54
C ARG A 54 -5.30 0.09 -11.14
N VAL A 55 -4.22 -0.44 -10.57
CA VAL A 55 -3.76 -0.10 -9.21
C VAL A 55 -2.34 0.42 -9.27
N VAL A 56 -2.13 1.65 -8.79
CA VAL A 56 -0.80 2.21 -8.55
C VAL A 56 -0.58 2.25 -7.04
N LEU A 57 0.47 1.55 -6.61
CA LEU A 57 0.86 1.52 -5.21
C LEU A 57 1.88 2.59 -4.90
N ARG A 58 1.56 3.40 -3.89
CA ARG A 58 2.35 4.55 -3.49
C ARG A 58 3.09 4.21 -2.20
N VAL A 59 4.41 4.12 -2.28
CA VAL A 59 5.27 3.71 -1.15
C VAL A 59 6.19 4.86 -0.78
N PRO A 60 5.90 5.58 0.32
CA PRO A 60 6.67 6.76 0.68
C PRO A 60 7.92 6.42 1.50
N LEU A 61 8.97 7.22 1.29
CA LEU A 61 10.00 7.43 2.30
C LEU A 61 9.46 8.43 3.33
N ILE A 62 9.47 8.03 4.60
CA ILE A 62 8.91 8.77 5.73
C ILE A 62 10.04 9.07 6.72
N PRO A 63 10.59 10.30 6.72
CA PRO A 63 11.66 10.69 7.62
C PRO A 63 11.32 10.42 9.09
N GLY A 64 12.24 9.77 9.80
CA GLY A 64 12.07 9.38 11.21
C GLY A 64 11.30 8.08 11.46
N PHE A 65 10.76 7.45 10.41
CA PHE A 65 10.00 6.20 10.51
C PHE A 65 10.62 5.07 9.70
N ASN A 66 10.99 5.31 8.44
CA ASN A 66 11.61 4.29 7.58
C ASN A 66 12.78 4.86 6.77
N ALA A 67 13.60 3.97 6.21
CA ALA A 67 14.71 4.28 5.34
C ALA A 67 14.46 3.77 3.92
N SER A 68 15.31 4.17 2.97
CA SER A 68 15.22 3.71 1.57
C SER A 68 15.27 2.19 1.43
N GLU A 69 15.98 1.50 2.34
CA GLU A 69 16.04 0.03 2.42
C GLU A 69 14.67 -0.58 2.76
N ASP A 70 13.92 0.04 3.67
CA ASP A 70 12.57 -0.41 4.06
C ASP A 70 11.55 -0.19 2.94
N VAL A 71 11.68 0.95 2.23
CA VAL A 71 10.90 1.23 1.02
C VAL A 71 11.14 0.14 -0.03
N LYS A 72 12.40 -0.24 -0.25
CA LYS A 72 12.77 -1.30 -1.19
C LYS A 72 12.19 -2.65 -0.78
N LYS A 73 12.35 -3.06 0.49
CA LYS A 73 11.78 -4.31 1.02
C LYS A 73 10.25 -4.33 0.91
N SER A 74 9.62 -3.20 1.18
CA SER A 74 8.17 -3.03 1.01
C SER A 74 7.76 -3.22 -0.45
N ALA A 75 8.47 -2.61 -1.40
CA ALA A 75 8.22 -2.77 -2.83
C ALA A 75 8.40 -4.23 -3.29
N GLU A 76 9.45 -4.92 -2.84
CA GLU A 76 9.70 -6.33 -3.14
C GLU A 76 8.56 -7.23 -2.62
N ALA A 77 8.15 -7.04 -1.37
CA ALA A 77 7.04 -7.79 -0.78
C ALA A 77 5.70 -7.52 -1.50
N LEU A 78 5.43 -6.27 -1.87
CA LEU A 78 4.24 -5.88 -2.63
C LEU A 78 4.27 -6.46 -4.06
N GLY A 79 5.44 -6.49 -4.71
CA GLY A 79 5.61 -7.10 -6.02
C GLY A 79 5.29 -8.60 -5.99
N ALA A 80 5.68 -9.31 -4.93
CA ALA A 80 5.33 -10.71 -4.72
C ALA A 80 3.80 -10.94 -4.56
N LEU A 81 3.03 -9.90 -4.23
CA LEU A 81 1.56 -9.94 -4.16
C LEU A 81 0.86 -9.61 -5.49
N GLY A 82 1.61 -9.44 -6.59
CA GLY A 82 1.06 -9.23 -7.93
C GLY A 82 0.92 -7.76 -8.35
N VAL A 83 1.52 -6.84 -7.60
CA VAL A 83 1.51 -5.40 -7.90
C VAL A 83 2.45 -5.10 -9.05
N ALA A 84 1.95 -4.36 -10.05
CA ALA A 84 2.73 -4.03 -11.25
C ALA A 84 3.20 -2.57 -11.33
N LYS A 85 2.52 -1.62 -10.66
CA LYS A 85 2.80 -0.18 -10.77
C LYS A 85 3.10 0.41 -9.41
N PHE A 86 4.23 1.10 -9.32
CA PHE A 86 4.69 1.77 -8.11
C PHE A 86 4.94 3.26 -8.35
N ASP A 87 4.62 4.07 -7.34
CA ASP A 87 4.98 5.48 -7.22
C ASP A 87 5.74 5.67 -5.90
N PHE A 88 7.01 6.06 -6.00
CA PHE A 88 7.89 6.28 -4.85
C PHE A 88 8.09 7.78 -4.64
N PHE A 89 7.89 8.24 -3.42
CA PHE A 89 7.98 9.67 -3.10
C PHE A 89 8.40 9.88 -1.64
N THR A 90 8.88 11.08 -1.33
CA THR A 90 9.33 11.42 0.03
C THR A 90 8.36 12.36 0.68
N TYR A 91 7.95 12.04 1.91
CA TYR A 91 7.14 12.95 2.72
C TYR A 91 7.97 14.16 3.13
N LYS A 92 7.40 15.36 2.97
CA LYS A 92 8.02 16.59 3.44
C LYS A 92 7.69 16.78 4.92
N VAL A 93 8.71 17.02 5.74
CA VAL A 93 8.54 17.51 7.10
C VAL A 93 8.59 19.03 6.99
N VAL A 94 7.46 19.69 7.29
CA VAL A 94 7.35 21.16 7.40
C VAL A 94 7.34 21.57 8.86
#